data_AF-A0A6I3FXP4-F1
#
_entry.id   AF-A0A6I3FXP4-F1
#
_cell.length_a   1.000
_cell.length_b   1.000
_cell.length_c   1.000
_cell.angle_alpha   90.00
_cell.angle_beta   90.00
_cell.angle_gamma   90.00
#
_symmetry.space_group_name_H-M   'P 1'
#
loop_
_entity.id
_entity.type
_entity.pdbx_description
1 polymer ?
#
loop_
_entity_poly.entity_id
_entity_poly.type
_entity_poly.pdbx_seq_one_letter_code
_entity_poly.pdbx_strand_id
1 'polypeptide(L)'
;MSSLAGIGGRLYRGEKSIDFIGKRRRWYAFSGILIIASIFALSFQGLKLGIEFKGGSSFTVTQSAVTVEAARSAVASTGIVSEVIVQKIGNNKVQVQTGA
;
A
#
# COMPACT_ATOMS: atom_id res chain seq x y z
N MET A 1 22.60 -6.61 -26.46
CA MET A 1 21.75 -6.65 -25.24
C MET A 1 20.54 -7.54 -25.53
N SER A 2 20.36 -8.65 -24.80
CA SER A 2 19.22 -9.55 -25.02
C SER A 2 17.93 -8.90 -24.55
N SER A 3 16.96 -8.70 -25.46
CA SER A 3 15.66 -8.13 -25.13
C SER A 3 14.94 -8.97 -24.06
N LEU A 4 14.14 -8.32 -23.22
CA LEU A 4 13.32 -8.97 -22.18
C LEU A 4 12.42 -10.08 -22.76
N ALA A 5 11.94 -9.92 -24.00
CA ALA A 5 11.19 -10.93 -24.74
C ALA A 5 12.01 -12.21 -25.01
N GLY A 6 13.32 -12.07 -25.26
CA GLY A 6 14.22 -13.19 -25.48
C GLY A 6 14.59 -13.94 -24.19
N ILE A 7 14.44 -13.35 -23.01
CA ILE A 7 14.73 -14.03 -21.75
C ILE A 7 13.57 -14.94 -21.34
N GLY A 8 12.32 -14.46 -21.48
CA GLY A 8 11.12 -15.24 -21.17
C GLY A 8 10.98 -16.50 -22.03
N GLY A 9 11.17 -16.38 -23.36
CA GLY A 9 11.10 -17.53 -24.26
C GLY A 9 12.16 -18.60 -24.00
N ARG A 10 13.38 -18.19 -23.58
CA ARG A 10 14.47 -19.12 -23.22
C ARG A 10 14.27 -19.79 -21.86
N LEU A 11 13.58 -19.13 -20.92
CA LEU A 11 13.17 -19.74 -19.66
C LEU A 11 12.09 -20.80 -19.91
N TYR A 12 11.12 -20.51 -20.78
CA TYR A 12 10.05 -21.45 -21.14
C TYR A 12 10.58 -22.70 -21.86
N ARG A 13 11.55 -22.54 -22.77
CA ARG A 13 12.19 -23.65 -23.48
C ARG A 13 13.29 -24.38 -22.68
N GLY A 14 13.57 -23.95 -21.45
CA GLY A 14 14.59 -24.57 -20.59
C GLY A 14 16.05 -24.26 -20.98
N GLU A 15 16.29 -23.41 -21.98
CA GLU A 15 17.63 -22.98 -22.42
C GLU A 15 18.37 -22.14 -21.36
N LYS A 16 17.63 -21.54 -20.43
CA LYS A 16 18.16 -20.85 -19.25
C LYS A 16 17.42 -21.38 -18.03
N SER A 17 18.16 -21.93 -17.07
CA SER A 17 17.64 -22.31 -15.76
C SER A 17 18.20 -21.39 -14.68
N ILE A 18 17.35 -20.97 -13.75
CA ILE A 18 17.77 -20.28 -12.54
C ILE A 18 17.84 -21.32 -11.43
N ASP A 19 19.05 -21.53 -10.91
CA ASP A 19 19.26 -22.44 -9.79
C ASP A 19 18.83 -21.79 -8.47
N PHE A 20 17.57 -21.98 -8.11
CA PHE A 20 17.02 -21.51 -6.84
C PHE A 20 17.43 -22.40 -5.67
N ILE A 21 17.42 -23.72 -5.85
CA ILE A 21 17.68 -24.69 -4.79
C ILE A 21 19.17 -24.71 -4.42
N GLY A 22 20.07 -24.82 -5.41
CA GLY A 22 21.52 -24.85 -5.19
C GLY A 22 22.06 -23.53 -4.63
N LYS A 23 21.38 -22.41 -4.90
CA LYS A 23 21.73 -21.08 -4.35
C LYS A 23 20.76 -20.59 -3.28
N ARG A 24 20.03 -21.48 -2.60
CA ARG A 24 19.01 -21.15 -1.59
C ARG A 24 19.47 -20.12 -0.54
N ARG A 25 20.74 -20.18 -0.10
CA ARG A 25 21.31 -19.23 0.87
C ARG A 25 21.28 -17.79 0.36
N ARG A 26 21.55 -17.55 -0.94
CA ARG A 26 21.50 -16.21 -1.53
C ARG A 26 20.07 -15.69 -1.60
N TRP A 27 19.13 -16.56 -1.98
CA TRP A 27 17.72 -16.21 -2.03
C TRP A 27 17.14 -15.93 -0.63
N TYR A 28 17.49 -16.74 0.37
CA TYR A 28 17.12 -16.46 1.76
C TYR A 28 17.75 -15.18 2.29
N ALA A 29 19.01 -14.89 1.97
CA ALA A 29 19.63 -13.62 2.36
C ALA A 29 18.90 -12.43 1.73
N PHE A 30 18.57 -12.51 0.44
CA PHE A 30 17.82 -11.48 -0.26
C PHE A 30 16.42 -11.28 0.34
N SER A 31 15.67 -12.36 0.58
CA SER A 31 14.36 -12.29 1.26
C SER A 31 14.48 -11.72 2.68
N GLY A 32 15.52 -12.11 3.43
CA GLY A 32 15.78 -11.58 4.77
C GLY A 32 16.02 -10.07 4.76
N ILE A 33 16.79 -9.56 3.80
CA ILE A 33 17.00 -8.11 3.62
C ILE A 33 15.67 -7.41 3.35
N LEU A 34 14.82 -7.95 2.48
CA LEU A 34 13.50 -7.36 2.21
C LEU A 34 12.61 -7.32 3.47
N ILE A 35 12.60 -8.41 4.25
CA ILE A 35 11.85 -8.47 5.51
C ILE A 35 12.35 -7.40 6.49
N ILE A 36 13.67 -7.30 6.69
CA ILE A 36 14.28 -6.30 7.57
C ILE A 36 13.93 -4.88 7.10
N ALA A 37 14.02 -4.62 5.80
CA ALA A 37 13.66 -3.34 5.22
C ALA A 37 12.17 -3.00 5.44
N SER A 38 11.27 -3.98 5.31
CA SER A 38 9.84 -3.80 5.62
C SER A 38 9.60 -3.50 7.09
N ILE A 39 10.25 -4.24 8.00
CA ILE A 39 10.15 -3.97 9.44
C ILE A 39 10.64 -2.55 9.75
N PHE A 40 11.80 -2.17 9.22
CA PHE A 40 12.35 -0.82 9.39
C PHE A 40 11.38 0.24 8.88
N ALA A 41 10.85 0.08 7.66
CA ALA A 41 9.88 1.03 7.10
C ALA A 41 8.64 1.18 8.00
N LEU A 42 8.08 0.08 8.52
CA LEU A 42 6.93 0.10 9.44
C LEU A 42 7.26 0.76 10.78
N SER A 43 8.46 0.51 11.33
CA SER A 43 8.89 1.09 12.60
C SER A 43 9.08 2.61 12.53
N PHE A 44 9.61 3.14 11.42
CA PHE A 44 9.85 4.58 11.27
C PHE A 44 8.65 5.36 10.74
N GLN A 45 7.89 4.79 9.80
CA GLN A 45 6.70 5.45 9.26
C GLN A 45 5.50 5.35 10.21
N GLY A 46 5.52 4.38 11.13
CA GLY A 46 4.41 4.08 12.01
C GLY A 46 3.26 3.35 11.31
N LEU A 47 2.35 2.81 12.11
CA LEU A 47 1.13 2.18 11.63
C LEU A 47 0.02 3.23 11.49
N LYS A 48 -0.58 3.31 10.30
CA LYS A 48 -1.83 4.07 10.07
C LYS A 48 -3.00 3.28 10.62
N LEU A 49 -3.13 3.29 11.93
CA LEU A 49 -4.18 2.58 12.65
C LEU A 49 -5.56 3.13 12.28
N GLY A 50 -6.50 2.24 12.00
CA GLY A 50 -7.90 2.58 11.74
C GLY A 50 -8.63 3.07 12.99
N ILE A 51 -9.86 3.52 12.80
CA ILE A 51 -10.73 4.02 13.89
C ILE A 51 -10.96 2.97 14.98
N GLU A 52 -10.88 1.69 14.64
CA GLU A 52 -11.10 0.57 15.55
C GLU A 52 -10.03 0.51 16.65
N PHE A 53 -8.87 1.14 16.42
CA PHE A 53 -7.74 1.15 17.32
C PHE A 53 -7.48 2.52 17.96
N LYS A 54 -7.75 3.62 17.25
CA LYS A 54 -7.57 4.99 17.77
C LYS A 54 -8.83 5.60 18.36
N GLY A 55 -9.99 5.00 18.15
CA GLY A 55 -11.28 5.65 18.40
C GLY A 55 -11.54 6.78 17.40
N GLY A 56 -12.73 7.39 17.48
CA GLY A 56 -13.12 8.50 16.61
C GLY A 56 -14.47 8.27 15.93
N SER A 57 -14.64 8.87 14.75
CA SER A 57 -15.90 8.82 14.00
C SER A 57 -15.65 8.50 12.52
N SER A 58 -16.51 7.66 11.95
CA SER A 58 -16.49 7.30 10.53
C SER A 58 -17.79 7.73 9.87
N PHE A 59 -17.67 8.57 8.85
CA PHE A 59 -18.79 9.05 8.05
C PHE A 59 -18.62 8.57 6.61
N THR A 60 -19.67 7.94 6.09
CA THR A 60 -19.71 7.51 4.69
C THR A 60 -20.68 8.42 3.95
N VAL A 61 -20.15 9.21 3.02
CA VAL A 61 -20.94 10.11 2.17
C VAL A 61 -21.08 9.46 0.79
N THR A 62 -22.34 9.28 0.37
CA THR A 62 -22.65 8.78 -0.98
C THR A 62 -22.99 9.99 -1.85
N GLN A 63 -22.13 10.32 -2.80
CA GLN A 63 -22.35 11.43 -3.71
C GLN A 63 -21.67 11.17 -5.06
N SER A 64 -22.42 11.41 -6.12
CA SER A 64 -21.96 11.26 -7.50
C SER A 64 -20.82 12.26 -7.77
N ALA A 65 -19.69 11.76 -8.30
CA ALA A 65 -18.53 12.56 -8.71
C ALA A 65 -17.73 13.30 -7.62
N VAL A 66 -17.76 12.86 -6.35
CA VAL A 66 -16.87 13.44 -5.32
C VAL A 66 -15.42 12.97 -5.49
N THR A 67 -14.49 13.93 -5.50
CA THR A 67 -13.04 13.70 -5.47
C THR A 67 -12.54 13.64 -4.03
N VAL A 68 -11.46 12.88 -3.83
CA VAL A 68 -10.83 12.72 -2.49
C VAL A 68 -10.33 14.08 -1.98
N GLU A 69 -9.81 14.93 -2.88
CA GLU A 69 -9.36 16.28 -2.57
C GLU A 69 -10.49 17.17 -2.04
N ALA A 70 -11.68 17.15 -2.67
CA ALA A 70 -12.80 17.98 -2.23
C ALA A 70 -13.28 17.57 -0.83
N ALA A 71 -13.35 16.26 -0.55
CA ALA A 71 -13.68 15.75 0.77
C ALA A 71 -12.61 16.12 1.82
N ARG A 72 -11.31 16.04 1.48
CA ARG A 72 -10.23 16.48 2.37
C ARG A 72 -10.32 17.96 2.70
N SER A 73 -10.55 18.82 1.70
CA SER A 73 -10.67 20.27 1.92
C SER A 73 -11.88 20.64 2.78
N ALA A 74 -13.03 19.97 2.58
CA ALA A 74 -14.21 20.17 3.41
C ALA A 74 -13.95 19.79 4.87
N VAL A 75 -13.30 18.65 5.13
CA VAL A 75 -12.95 18.23 6.50
C VAL A 75 -11.88 19.13 7.10
N ALA A 76 -10.90 19.61 6.32
CA ALA A 76 -9.91 20.57 6.81
C ALA A 76 -10.55 21.89 7.27
N SER A 77 -11.64 22.32 6.62
CA SER A 77 -12.35 23.56 6.97
C SER A 77 -13.15 23.50 8.28
N THR A 78 -13.36 22.30 8.86
CA THR A 78 -14.06 22.15 10.15
C THR A 78 -13.16 22.34 11.36
N GLY A 79 -11.85 22.53 11.16
CA GLY A 79 -10.88 22.75 12.24
C GLY A 79 -10.51 21.49 13.04
N ILE A 80 -10.89 20.30 12.55
CA ILE A 80 -10.50 19.03 13.16
C ILE A 80 -9.00 18.79 12.90
N VAL A 81 -8.19 18.83 13.96
CA VAL A 81 -6.72 18.68 13.91
C VAL A 81 -6.28 17.21 14.00
N SER A 82 -7.23 16.27 14.10
CA SER A 82 -6.92 14.85 14.20
C SER A 82 -6.61 14.22 12.84
N GLU A 83 -6.04 13.01 12.85
CA GLU A 83 -5.64 12.29 11.64
C GLU A 83 -6.89 11.96 10.79
N VAL A 84 -7.03 12.61 9.63
CA VAL A 84 -8.15 12.39 8.71
C VAL A 84 -7.76 11.41 7.61
N ILE A 85 -8.43 10.26 7.58
CA ILE A 85 -8.28 9.26 6.52
C ILE A 85 -9.48 9.38 5.58
N VAL A 86 -9.23 9.88 4.36
CA VAL A 86 -10.24 9.95 3.30
C VAL A 86 -9.97 8.86 2.27
N GLN A 87 -10.94 7.98 2.08
CA GLN A 87 -10.87 6.88 1.12
C GLN A 87 -12.09 6.89 0.20
N LYS A 88 -11.85 6.67 -1.09
CA LYS A 88 -12.93 6.46 -2.06
C LYS A 88 -13.34 4.99 -2.05
N ILE A 89 -14.62 4.72 -1.80
CA ILE A 89 -15.18 3.35 -1.81
C ILE A 89 -15.96 3.19 -3.13
N GLY A 90 -15.42 2.39 -4.04
CA GLY A 90 -15.98 2.21 -5.38
C GLY A 90 -15.99 3.51 -6.17
N ASN A 91 -17.06 3.78 -6.92
CA ASN A 91 -17.11 4.93 -7.83
C ASN A 91 -17.85 6.14 -7.25
N ASN A 92 -18.75 5.93 -6.27
CA ASN A 92 -19.75 6.93 -5.87
C ASN A 92 -19.80 7.20 -4.36
N LYS A 93 -18.88 6.64 -3.57
CA LYS A 93 -18.85 6.80 -2.12
C LYS A 93 -17.48 7.28 -1.67
N VAL A 94 -17.48 8.18 -0.70
CA VAL A 94 -16.27 8.60 0.00
C VAL A 94 -16.49 8.35 1.49
N GLN A 95 -15.55 7.65 2.11
CA GLN A 95 -15.48 7.45 3.53
C GLN A 95 -14.46 8.43 4.11
N VAL A 96 -14.90 9.16 5.13
CA VAL A 96 -14.07 10.04 5.94
C VAL A 96 -14.01 9.42 7.33
N GLN A 97 -12.80 9.14 7.79
CA GLN A 97 -12.53 8.68 9.14
C GLN A 97 -11.69 9.75 9.84
N THR A 98 -12.10 10.15 11.04
CA THR A 98 -11.32 11.05 11.90
C THR A 98 -10.79 10.24 13.08
N GLY A 99 -9.50 10.35 13.36
CA GLY A 99 -8.93 9.89 14.63
C GLY A 99 -9.46 10.71 15.81
N ALA A 100 -9.40 10.14 17.02
CA ALA A 100 -9.44 10.92 18.26
C ALA A 100 -8.16 11.76 18.42
#